data_AF-A0A3P7LTB1-F1
#
_entry.id   AF-A0A3P7LTB1-F1
#
_cell.length_a   1.000
_cell.length_b   1.000
_cell.length_c   1.000
_cell.angle_alpha   90.00
_cell.angle_beta   90.00
_cell.angle_gamma   90.00
#
_symmetry.space_group_name_H-M   'P 1'
#
loop_
_entity.id
_entity.type
_entity.pdbx_description
1 polymer ?
#
loop_
_entity_poly.entity_id
_entity_poly.type
_entity_poly.pdbx_seq_one_letter_code
_entity_poly.pdbx_strand_id
1 'polypeptide(L)'
;MDPGTSSTATRPSRGRGSRGRPRGSRVDSRGNRSASTNLSTDVSNTAPRVCVCGINAVQRTVLKEGPNKGKKFWCCSKPMGQPDKCNFFEWVV
;
A
#
# COMPACT_ATOMS: atom_id res chain seq x y z
N MET A 1 29.63 -49.55 34.25
CA MET A 1 30.15 -49.99 32.93
C MET A 1 29.42 -49.15 31.90
N ASP A 2 29.89 -48.06 31.31
CA ASP A 2 31.08 -47.17 31.28
C ASP A 2 30.54 -45.83 30.69
N PRO A 3 31.15 -44.62 30.81
CA PRO A 3 32.59 -44.40 30.61
C PRO A 3 33.24 -43.25 31.43
N GLY A 4 34.54 -43.40 31.67
CA GLY A 4 35.44 -42.29 31.99
C GLY A 4 36.42 -42.06 30.84
N THR A 5 36.47 -40.84 30.32
CA THR A 5 37.62 -40.34 29.54
C THR A 5 37.91 -38.89 29.92
N SER A 6 38.99 -38.71 30.68
CA SER A 6 39.66 -37.45 30.91
C SER A 6 40.35 -36.98 29.63
N SER A 7 40.28 -35.69 29.29
CA SER A 7 41.31 -35.00 28.48
C SER A 7 41.09 -33.48 28.50
N THR A 8 42.01 -32.78 29.15
CA THR A 8 42.24 -31.33 29.07
C THR A 8 42.71 -30.92 27.67
N ALA A 9 42.09 -29.89 27.08
CA ALA A 9 42.66 -29.15 25.96
C ALA A 9 42.19 -27.69 25.97
N THR A 10 43.10 -26.78 26.36
CA THR A 10 42.97 -25.33 26.29
C THR A 10 42.92 -24.87 24.83
N ARG A 11 41.87 -24.16 24.41
CA ARG A 11 41.84 -23.47 23.10
C ARG A 11 42.13 -21.97 23.29
N PRO A 12 43.05 -21.36 22.52
CA PRO A 12 43.32 -19.94 22.62
C PRO A 12 42.24 -19.11 21.92
N SER A 13 42.04 -17.92 22.47
CA SER A 13 41.25 -16.81 21.94
C SER A 13 41.91 -16.20 20.70
N ARG A 14 41.11 -15.80 19.70
CA ARG A 14 41.38 -14.67 18.77
C ARG A 14 40.24 -14.47 17.75
N GLY A 15 39.85 -13.22 17.53
CA GLY A 15 39.07 -12.74 16.38
C GLY A 15 37.76 -12.04 16.80
N ARG A 16 37.74 -10.77 17.23
CA ARG A 16 37.89 -9.50 16.47
C ARG A 16 36.65 -9.18 15.62
N GLY A 17 35.84 -8.24 16.10
CA GLY A 17 34.73 -7.59 15.37
C GLY A 17 33.93 -6.70 16.32
N SER A 18 34.45 -5.51 16.65
CA SER A 18 34.17 -4.23 16.01
C SER A 18 33.02 -3.44 16.66
N ARG A 19 33.46 -2.46 17.48
CA ARG A 19 33.03 -1.04 17.53
C ARG A 19 31.59 -0.78 17.98
N GLY A 20 31.48 -0.25 19.19
CA GLY A 20 30.21 0.08 19.83
C GLY A 20 29.60 1.44 19.45
N ARG A 21 28.49 1.73 20.13
CA ARG A 21 28.09 3.02 20.75
C ARG A 21 26.64 2.90 21.27
N PRO A 22 26.34 3.18 22.55
CA PRO A 22 24.98 3.32 23.03
C PRO A 22 24.53 4.80 23.08
N ARG A 23 23.21 4.98 23.25
CA ARG A 23 22.44 6.15 23.74
C ARG A 23 21.80 7.11 22.71
N GLY A 24 20.51 7.38 22.98
CA GLY A 24 19.71 8.51 22.48
C GLY A 24 18.40 8.04 21.84
N SER A 25 17.35 7.70 22.59
CA SER A 25 16.32 8.57 23.18
C SER A 25 15.39 9.28 22.16
N ARG A 26 14.15 8.77 22.12
CA ARG A 26 12.85 9.45 21.92
C ARG A 26 12.62 10.24 20.62
N VAL A 27 11.78 9.66 19.76
CA VAL A 27 10.67 10.40 19.14
C VAL A 27 9.40 9.58 19.29
N ASP A 28 8.48 10.09 20.10
CA ASP A 28 7.06 9.73 20.07
C ASP A 28 6.41 10.60 19.00
N SER A 29 5.54 10.03 18.16
CA SER A 29 4.35 10.69 17.57
C SER A 29 3.86 9.97 16.30
N ARG A 30 2.67 9.35 16.42
CA ARG A 30 1.64 9.12 15.38
C ARG A 30 1.98 8.00 14.38
N GLY A 31 1.33 6.84 14.42
CA GLY A 31 -0.12 6.69 14.44
C GLY A 31 -0.64 6.71 13.01
N ASN A 32 -1.16 5.56 12.59
CA ASN A 32 -1.95 5.32 11.38
C ASN A 32 -1.19 5.03 10.06
N ARG A 33 -0.74 3.78 9.90
CA ARG A 33 -0.54 3.16 8.58
C ARG A 33 -1.91 2.80 7.99
N SER A 34 -2.75 3.80 7.73
CA SER A 34 -3.86 3.63 6.82
C SER A 34 -3.26 3.49 5.42
N ALA A 35 -3.44 2.31 4.85
CA ALA A 35 -3.09 2.00 3.48
C ALA A 35 -3.50 3.16 2.58
N SER A 36 -2.57 3.59 1.74
CA SER A 36 -2.66 4.68 0.78
C SER A 36 -4.01 4.66 0.05
N THR A 37 -5.01 5.38 0.55
CA THR A 37 -6.08 5.87 -0.31
C THR A 37 -5.37 6.80 -1.27
N ASN A 38 -5.28 6.40 -2.53
CA ASN A 38 -4.88 7.26 -3.64
C ASN A 38 -5.84 8.46 -3.65
N LEU A 39 -5.57 9.44 -2.80
CA LEU A 39 -6.19 10.75 -2.87
C LEU A 39 -5.47 11.46 -4.01
N SER A 40 -5.76 11.00 -5.22
CA SER A 40 -5.57 11.78 -6.43
C SER A 40 -6.56 12.93 -6.34
N THR A 41 -6.24 13.93 -5.52
CA THR A 41 -6.81 15.27 -5.58
C THR A 41 -6.32 15.91 -6.88
N ASP A 42 -6.82 15.38 -7.99
CA ASP A 42 -7.05 16.20 -9.16
C ASP A 42 -8.15 17.17 -8.74
N VAL A 43 -7.74 18.36 -8.32
CA VAL A 43 -8.62 19.49 -7.97
C VAL A 43 -9.26 20.02 -9.26
N SER A 44 -9.94 19.14 -9.99
CA SER A 44 -10.98 19.53 -10.92
C SER A 44 -12.13 20.01 -10.05
N ASN A 45 -12.61 21.23 -10.30
CA ASN A 45 -13.69 21.95 -9.60
C ASN A 45 -15.07 21.27 -9.74
N THR A 46 -15.11 19.94 -9.80
CA THR A 46 -16.25 19.09 -10.06
C THR A 46 -16.60 18.37 -8.76
N ALA A 47 -17.83 18.56 -8.28
CA ALA A 47 -18.30 17.91 -7.07
C ALA A 47 -18.03 16.39 -7.13
N PRO A 48 -17.56 15.78 -6.02
CA PRO A 48 -17.26 14.35 -5.99
C PRO A 48 -18.52 13.54 -6.30
N ARG A 49 -18.44 12.70 -7.34
CA ARG A 49 -19.53 11.80 -7.72
C ARG A 49 -19.45 10.53 -6.87
N VAL A 50 -20.59 10.08 -6.36
CA VAL A 50 -20.70 8.88 -5.52
C VAL A 50 -21.50 7.83 -6.27
N CYS A 51 -21.00 6.59 -6.30
CA CYS A 51 -21.70 5.50 -6.96
C CYS A 51 -22.73 4.83 -6.02
N VAL A 52 -23.48 3.85 -6.53
CA VAL A 52 -24.50 3.10 -5.76
C VAL A 52 -23.91 2.37 -4.54
N CYS A 53 -22.62 2.07 -4.54
CA CYS A 53 -21.95 1.46 -3.39
C CYS A 53 -21.68 2.44 -2.23
N GLY A 54 -21.99 3.74 -2.38
CA GLY A 54 -21.70 4.76 -1.38
C GLY A 54 -20.23 5.19 -1.33
N ILE A 55 -19.44 4.87 -2.35
CA ILE A 55 -18.02 5.22 -2.46
C ILE A 55 -17.80 6.22 -3.59
N ASN A 56 -16.70 6.96 -3.51
CA ASN A 56 -16.30 7.90 -4.56
C ASN A 56 -16.11 7.17 -5.89
N ALA A 57 -16.79 7.68 -6.92
CA ALA A 57 -16.60 7.28 -8.29
C ALA A 57 -15.25 7.80 -8.80
N VAL A 58 -14.71 7.10 -9.79
CA VAL A 58 -13.47 7.46 -10.47
C VAL A 58 -13.77 7.89 -11.90
N GLN A 59 -13.04 8.90 -12.36
CA GLN A 59 -13.11 9.34 -13.74
C GLN A 59 -12.25 8.43 -14.62
N ARG A 60 -12.79 7.99 -15.76
CA ARG A 60 -12.08 7.22 -16.78
C ARG A 60 -12.32 7.83 -18.15
N THR A 61 -11.42 7.54 -19.09
CA THR A 61 -11.53 7.99 -20.47
C THR A 61 -11.88 6.82 -21.37
N VAL A 62 -12.78 7.02 -22.32
CA VAL A 62 -13.09 6.04 -23.36
C VAL A 62 -11.88 5.93 -24.28
N LEU A 63 -11.18 4.79 -24.21
CA LEU A 63 -10.02 4.50 -25.07
C LEU A 63 -10.40 3.74 -26.34
N LYS A 64 -11.59 3.11 -26.36
CA LYS A 64 -12.09 2.39 -27.52
C LYS A 64 -12.32 3.36 -28.69
N GLU A 65 -11.90 2.96 -29.88
CA GLU A 65 -12.16 3.69 -31.13
C GLU A 65 -13.66 3.89 -31.38
N GLY A 66 -14.01 5.07 -31.90
CA GLY A 66 -15.38 5.43 -32.27
C GLY A 66 -15.76 6.86 -31.86
N PRO A 67 -17.02 7.27 -32.06
CA PRO A 67 -17.50 8.64 -31.81
C PRO A 67 -17.35 9.15 -30.38
N ASN A 68 -17.08 8.26 -29.43
CA ASN A 68 -16.93 8.58 -28.02
C ASN A 68 -15.48 8.49 -27.52
N LYS A 69 -14.50 8.16 -28.38
CA LYS A 69 -13.09 8.12 -28.00
C LYS A 69 -12.65 9.46 -27.40
N GLY A 70 -11.93 9.39 -26.29
CA GLY A 70 -11.45 10.57 -25.57
C GLY A 70 -12.46 11.21 -24.62
N LYS A 71 -13.75 10.84 -24.67
CA LYS A 71 -14.75 11.33 -23.69
C LYS A 71 -14.49 10.73 -22.31
N LYS A 72 -14.69 11.54 -21.27
CA LYS A 72 -14.52 11.15 -19.87
C LYS A 72 -15.87 10.77 -19.25
N PHE A 73 -15.87 9.77 -18.39
CA PHE A 73 -17.04 9.29 -17.65
C PHE A 73 -16.66 8.94 -16.21
N TRP A 74 -17.63 9.03 -15.31
CA TRP A 74 -17.54 8.55 -13.94
C TRP A 74 -18.02 7.09 -13.85
N CYS A 75 -17.29 6.25 -13.14
CA CYS A 75 -17.70 4.88 -12.86
C CYS A 75 -17.33 4.42 -11.44
N CYS A 76 -17.88 3.28 -11.01
CA CYS A 76 -17.49 2.66 -9.75
C CYS A 76 -15.97 2.39 -9.70
N SER A 77 -15.36 2.68 -8.56
CA SER A 77 -13.92 2.53 -8.30
C SER A 77 -13.50 1.09 -7.98
N LYS A 78 -14.45 0.19 -7.66
CA LYS A 78 -14.15 -1.23 -7.41
C LYS A 78 -13.51 -1.90 -8.65
N PRO A 79 -12.64 -2.91 -8.44
CA PRO A 79 -12.01 -3.64 -9.53
C PRO A 79 -13.03 -4.27 -10.50
N MET A 80 -12.66 -4.34 -11.77
CA MET A 80 -13.49 -5.00 -12.78
C MET A 80 -13.55 -6.50 -12.52
N GLY A 81 -14.70 -7.14 -12.73
CA GLY A 81 -14.90 -8.56 -12.48
C GLY A 81 -15.31 -8.92 -11.05
N GLN A 82 -15.34 -7.96 -10.13
CA GLN A 82 -15.87 -8.20 -8.79
C GLN A 82 -17.42 -8.22 -8.81
N PRO A 83 -18.07 -9.20 -8.17
CA PRO A 83 -19.54 -9.35 -8.18
C PRO A 83 -20.25 -8.22 -7.41
N ASP A 84 -19.55 -7.54 -6.52
CA ASP A 84 -20.06 -6.42 -5.71
C ASP A 84 -19.84 -5.05 -6.36
N LYS A 85 -19.26 -5.00 -7.57
CA LYS A 85 -19.10 -3.79 -8.36
C LYS A 85 -20.45 -3.40 -8.97
N CYS A 86 -20.97 -2.23 -8.59
CA CYS A 86 -22.15 -1.68 -9.24
C CYS A 86 -21.89 -1.19 -10.68
N ASN A 87 -22.98 -0.97 -11.41
CA ASN A 87 -22.99 -0.50 -12.80
C ASN A 87 -23.13 1.02 -12.93
N PHE A 88 -22.75 1.78 -11.91
CA PHE A 88 -22.78 3.25 -11.96
C PHE A 88 -21.95 3.77 -13.15
N PHE A 89 -22.58 4.66 -13.92
CA PHE A 89 -22.02 5.31 -15.11
C PHE A 89 -22.67 6.69 -15.28
N GLU A 90 -21.86 7.73 -15.40
CA GLU A 90 -22.32 9.09 -15.71
C GLU A 90 -21.28 9.79 -16.61
N TRP A 91 -21.71 10.56 -17.60
CA TRP A 91 -20.77 11.35 -18.40
C TRP A 91 -20.22 12.51 -17.58
N VAL A 92 -18.95 12.87 -17.83
CA VAL A 92 -18.45 14.16 -17.36
C VAL A 92 -19.14 15.25 -18.17
N VAL A 93 -19.72 16.23 -17.48
CA VAL A 93 -20.34 17.43 -18.06
C VAL A 93 -19.32 18.53 -18.28
#